data_AF-A0A2E9LEW1-F1
#
_entry.id   AF-A0A2E9LEW1-F1
#
_cell.length_a   1.000
_cell.length_b   1.000
_cell.length_c   1.000
_cell.angle_alpha   90.00
_cell.angle_beta   90.00
_cell.angle_gamma   90.00
#
_symmetry.space_group_name_H-M   'P 1'
#
loop_
_entity.id
_entity.type
_entity.pdbx_description
1 polymer ?
#
loop_
_entity_poly.entity_id
_entity_poly.type
_entity_poly.pdbx_seq_one_letter_code
_entity_poly.pdbx_strand_id
1 'polypeptide(L)' 'MVITTQNFRELTHQVAASLGYANLRILTVGHPLGGTSEEVVREWADDAVEETINLLTGGRT' A
#
# COMPACT_ATOMS: atom_id res chain seq x y z
N MET A 1 2.84 -2.96 10.33
CA MET A 1 2.32 -2.74 8.97
C MET A 1 1.91 -1.28 8.88
N VAL A 2 2.19 -0.62 7.76
CA VAL A 2 1.78 0.77 7.50
C VAL A 2 1.08 0.84 6.15
N ILE A 3 0.16 1.79 6.03
CA ILE A 3 -0.60 2.05 4.80
C ILE A 3 -0.17 3.41 4.29
N THR A 4 0.11 3.50 3.00
CA THR A 4 0.49 4.75 2.33
C THR A 4 -0.23 4.88 1.00
N THR A 5 -0.23 6.08 0.42
CA THR A 5 -0.72 6.26 -0.94
C THR A 5 0.43 6.23 -1.93
N GLN A 6 0.14 5.95 -3.20
CA GLN A 6 1.17 5.83 -4.26
C GLN A 6 2.19 6.97 -4.24
N ASN A 7 1.73 8.22 -4.09
CA ASN A 7 2.60 9.40 -4.09
C ASN A 7 3.55 9.49 -2.88
N PHE A 8 3.26 8.79 -1.78
CA PHE A 8 4.06 8.80 -0.55
C PHE A 8 4.84 7.50 -0.32
N ARG A 9 4.79 6.55 -1.27
CA ARG A 9 5.44 5.24 -1.13
C ARG A 9 6.94 5.36 -0.85
N GLU A 10 7.67 6.13 -1.65
CA GLU A 10 9.13 6.28 -1.48
C GLU A 10 9.49 6.90 -0.15
N LEU A 11 8.80 7.97 0.26
CA LEU A 11 8.99 8.60 1.57
C LEU A 11 8.72 7.60 2.70
N THR A 12 7.67 6.79 2.57
CA THR A 12 7.32 5.77 3.56
C THR A 12 8.45 4.73 3.71
N HIS A 13 9.04 4.28 2.59
CA HIS A 13 10.19 3.38 2.62
C HIS A 13 11.42 4.02 3.27
N GLN A 14 11.73 5.28 2.94
CA GLN A 14 12.89 5.99 3.51
C GLN A 14 12.74 6.20 5.02
N VAL A 15 11.54 6.54 5.49
CA VAL A 15 11.25 6.69 6.92
C VAL A 15 11.28 5.33 7.63
N ALA A 16 10.74 4.27 7.03
CA ALA A 16 10.82 2.93 7.60
C ALA A 16 12.29 2.49 7.78
N ALA A 17 13.12 2.75 6.78
CA ALA A 17 14.56 2.45 6.84
C ALA A 17 15.29 3.28 7.90
N SER A 18 15.04 4.59 7.98
CA SER A 18 15.70 5.48 8.96
C SER A 18 15.35 5.14 10.41
N LEU A 19 14.17 4.57 10.64
CA LEU A 19 13.70 4.10 11.94
C LEU A 19 14.13 2.65 12.26
N GLY A 20 14.92 2.01 11.40
CA GLY A 20 15.43 0.65 11.62
C GLY A 20 14.43 -0.47 11.32
N TYR A 21 13.30 -0.17 10.67
CA TYR A 21 12.28 -1.17 10.32
C TYR A 21 12.49 -1.71 8.89
N ALA A 22 13.58 -2.47 8.68
CA ALA A 22 13.94 -3.04 7.37
C ALA A 22 12.91 -4.05 6.82
N ASN A 23 12.12 -4.69 7.69
CA ASN A 23 11.14 -5.72 7.31
C ASN A 23 9.69 -5.24 7.47
N LEU A 24 9.45 -3.93 7.44
CA LEU A 24 8.11 -3.38 7.60
C LEU A 24 7.25 -3.71 6.37
N ARG A 25 6.11 -4.39 6.58
CA ARG A 25 5.08 -4.58 5.55
C ARG A 25 4.40 -3.24 5.27
N ILE A 26 4.49 -2.77 4.03
CA ILE A 26 3.93 -1.49 3.55
C ILE A 26 2.88 -1.80 2.49
N LEU A 27 1.63 -1.40 2.73
CA LEU A 27 0.53 -1.51 1.78
C LEU A 27 0.33 -0.17 1.06
N THR A 28 0.26 -0.18 -0.27
CA THR A 28 0.10 1.06 -1.05
C THR A 28 -1.28 1.11 -1.68
N VAL A 29 -2.08 2.10 -1.30
CA VAL A 29 -3.44 2.28 -1.84
C VAL A 29 -3.55 3.48 -2.76
N GLY A 30 -4.53 3.47 -3.67
CA GLY A 30 -4.90 4.67 -4.40
C GLY A 30 -5.42 5.76 -3.46
N HIS A 31 -5.06 7.02 -3.71
CA HIS A 31 -5.67 8.14 -3.01
C HIS A 31 -6.88 8.62 -3.82
N PRO A 32 -8.11 8.58 -3.28
CA PRO A 32 -9.26 9.11 -3.99
C PRO A 32 -9.15 10.63 -4.05
N LEU A 33 -8.65 11.12 -5.18
CA LEU A 33 -8.78 12.53 -5.54
C LEU A 33 -10.25 12.76 -5.91
N GLY A 34 -10.81 13.89 -5.48
CA GLY A 34 -12.20 14.24 -5.78
C GLY A 34 -12.50 14.08 -7.29
N GLY A 35 -13.56 13.36 -7.62
CA GLY A 35 -13.88 12.95 -9.00
C GLY A 35 -13.55 11.50 -9.35
N THR A 36 -12.96 10.74 -8.43
CA THR A 36 -12.79 9.28 -8.59
C THR A 36 -14.15 8.59 -8.51
N SER A 37 -14.49 7.77 -9.51
CA SER A 37 -15.75 7.01 -9.52
C SER A 37 -15.76 5.90 -8.48
N GLU A 38 -16.95 5.50 -8.02
CA GLU A 38 -17.09 4.42 -7.04
C GLU A 38 -16.52 3.09 -7.54
N GLU A 39 -16.66 2.81 -8.84
CA GLU A 39 -16.10 1.60 -9.47
C GLU A 39 -14.58 1.52 -9.29
N VAL A 40 -13.88 2.63 -9.58
CA VAL A 40 -12.42 2.73 -9.41
C VAL A 40 -12.00 2.59 -7.94
N VAL A 41 -12.81 3.12 -7.01
CA VAL A 41 -12.54 2.94 -5.58
C VAL A 41 -12.68 1.48 -5.16
N ARG A 42 -13.63 0.74 -5.72
CA ARG A 42 -13.80 -0.70 -5.46
C ARG A 42 -12.64 -1.51 -6.03
N GLU A 43 -12.21 -1.22 -7.25
CA GLU A 43 -11.02 -1.86 -7.86
C GLU A 43 -9.78 -1.67 -6.98
N TRP A 44 -9.53 -0.45 -6.48
CA TRP A 44 -8.42 -0.21 -5.56
C TRP A 44 -8.55 -0.95 -4.23
N ALA A 45 -9.77 -1.14 -3.74
CA ALA A 45 -9.99 -1.91 -2.52
C ALA A 45 -9.67 -3.39 -2.74
N ASP A 46 -10.09 -3.96 -3.87
CA ASP A 46 -9.78 -5.35 -4.24
C ASP A 46 -8.27 -5.55 -4.39
N ASP A 47 -7.58 -4.66 -5.10
CA ASP A 47 -6.12 -4.69 -5.25
C ASP A 47 -5.40 -4.62 -3.89
N ALA A 48 -5.86 -3.75 -2.99
CA ALA A 48 -5.28 -3.59 -1.66
C ALA A 48 -5.47 -4.83 -0.77
N VAL A 49 -6.59 -5.53 -0.92
CA VAL A 49 -6.84 -6.79 -0.21
C VAL A 49 -5.86 -7.86 -0.71
N GLU A 50 -5.70 -7.99 -2.03
CA GLU A 50 -4.78 -8.95 -2.62
C GLU A 50 -3.32 -8.67 -2.22
N GLU A 51 -2.88 -7.41 -2.26
CA GLU A 51 -1.54 -7.01 -1.80
C GLU A 51 -1.36 -7.33 -0.30
N THR A 52 -2.38 -7.10 0.53
CA THR A 52 -2.34 -7.45 1.96
C THR A 52 -2.16 -8.95 2.17
N ILE A 53 -2.90 -9.79 1.45
CA ILE A 53 -2.78 -11.25 1.52
C ILE A 53 -1.35 -11.68 1.14
N ASN A 54 -0.80 -11.13 0.06
CA ASN A 54 0.57 -11.44 -0.39
C ASN A 54 1.62 -11.02 0.65
N LEU A 55 1.49 -9.83 1.25
CA LEU A 55 2.38 -9.34 2.31
C LEU A 55 2.36 -10.24 3.56
N LEU A 56 1.21 -10.83 3.88
CA LEU A 56 1.04 -11.66 5.08
C LEU A 56 1.43 -13.13 4.86
N THR A 57 1.23 -13.65 3.65
CA THR A 57 1.43 -15.07 3.33
C THR A 57 2.75 -15.37 2.61
N GLY A 58 3.48 -14.34 2.16
CA GLY A 58 4.75 -14.52 1.46
C GLY A 58 4.59 -15.02 0.02
N GLY A 59 3.45 -14.70 -0.62
CA GLY A 59 3.18 -15.00 -2.02
C GLY A 59 4.33 -14.53 -2.90
N ARG A 60 5.03 -15.48 -3.53
CA ARG A 60 6.16 -15.25 -4.43
C ARG A 60 5.69 -14.49 -5.67
N THR A 61 6.19 -13.27 -5.86
CA THR A 61 6.43 -12.71 -7.19
C THR A 61 7.80 -13.15 -7.72
#